data_AF-A5V198-F1
#
_entry.id   AF-A5V198-F1
#
_cell.length_a   1.000
_cell.length_b   1.000
_cell.length_c   1.000
_cell.angle_alpha   90.00
_cell.angle_beta   90.00
_cell.angle_gamma   90.00
#
_symmetry.space_group_name_H-M   'P 1'
#
loop_
_entity.id
_entity.type
_entity.pdbx_description
1 polymer ?
#
loop_
_entity_poly.entity_id
_entity_poly.type
_entity_poly.pdbx_seq_one_letter_code
_entity_poly.pdbx_strand_id
1 'polypeptide(L)'
;MSTTVLQTMWVHGHSLQIEDHDALVSHWRSGFCLYVEGKPDSLNWLHASIPTPGSAGDRPRRIGAVMITGCTMSNDAIVRDIHVYDGDIKIGDINDVNLSGDIGMVRFTLLDHPEVHTAIGISLGLSFGAAPLPHGISITAVGAEFV
;
A
#
# COMPACT_ATOMS: atom_id res chain seq x y z
N MET A 1 22.28 -20.50 16.74
CA MET A 1 21.08 -20.39 15.87
C MET A 1 20.79 -18.91 15.71
N SER A 2 20.92 -18.36 14.50
CA SER A 2 20.55 -16.96 14.25
C SER A 2 19.03 -16.92 14.14
N THR A 3 18.38 -16.29 15.12
CA THR A 3 16.96 -15.94 15.05
C THR A 3 16.78 -14.93 13.93
N THR A 4 16.03 -15.27 12.89
CA THR A 4 15.57 -14.31 11.90
C THR A 4 14.75 -13.24 12.62
N VAL A 5 15.27 -12.02 12.69
CA VAL A 5 14.56 -10.89 13.27
C VAL A 5 13.60 -10.38 12.20
N LEU A 6 12.30 -10.63 12.40
CA LEU A 6 11.26 -9.99 11.61
C LEU A 6 11.26 -8.50 11.95
N GLN A 7 11.52 -7.67 10.95
CA GLN A 7 11.49 -6.22 11.09
C GLN A 7 10.37 -5.68 10.21
N THR A 8 9.42 -4.97 10.82
CA THR A 8 8.36 -4.30 10.06
C THR A 8 8.59 -2.81 10.05
N MET A 9 8.57 -2.22 8.86
CA MET A 9 8.67 -0.77 8.66
C MET A 9 7.30 -0.26 8.20
N TRP A 10 6.83 0.82 8.82
CA TRP A 10 5.51 1.39 8.57
C TRP A 10 5.61 2.84 8.13
N VAL A 11 4.64 3.25 7.32
CA VAL A 11 4.41 4.64 6.93
C VAL A 11 2.94 4.95 7.15
N HIS A 12 2.66 6.08 7.82
CA HIS A 12 1.29 6.55 7.97
C HIS A 12 0.70 6.99 6.63
N GLY A 13 -0.62 6.82 6.50
CA GLY A 13 -1.41 7.18 5.33
C GLY A 13 -1.15 8.60 4.85
N HIS A 14 -0.98 9.54 5.77
CA HIS A 14 -0.75 10.95 5.46
C HIS A 14 0.55 11.23 4.70
N SER A 15 1.45 10.25 4.60
CA SER A 15 2.70 10.34 3.84
C SER A 15 2.61 9.71 2.44
N LEU A 16 1.49 9.03 2.11
CA LEU A 16 1.29 8.43 0.79
C LEU A 16 1.18 9.51 -0.29
N GLN A 17 1.77 9.29 -1.45
CA GLN A 17 1.62 10.18 -2.61
C GLN A 17 0.45 9.72 -3.47
N ILE A 18 -0.31 10.68 -4.02
CA ILE A 18 -1.41 10.41 -4.96
C ILE A 18 -0.82 10.51 -6.37
N GLU A 19 -1.13 9.54 -7.24
CA GLU A 19 -0.62 9.53 -8.63
C GLU A 19 -1.34 10.56 -9.50
N ASP A 20 -2.67 10.47 -9.56
CA ASP A 20 -3.50 11.33 -10.39
C ASP A 20 -4.45 12.16 -9.52
N HIS A 21 -4.13 13.43 -9.33
CA HIS A 21 -5.01 14.34 -8.60
C HIS A 21 -6.30 14.67 -9.37
N ASP A 22 -6.29 14.58 -10.70
CA ASP A 22 -7.46 14.88 -11.54
C ASP A 22 -8.50 13.75 -11.50
N ALA A 23 -8.13 12.54 -11.09
CA ALA A 23 -9.07 11.44 -10.83
C ALA A 23 -9.87 11.61 -9.53
N LEU A 24 -9.55 12.59 -8.68
CA LEU A 24 -10.19 12.77 -7.38
C LEU A 24 -11.22 13.92 -7.38
N VAL A 25 -12.27 13.75 -6.59
CA VAL A 25 -13.19 14.82 -6.19
C VAL A 25 -12.58 15.64 -5.06
N SER A 26 -11.96 14.97 -4.08
CA SER A 26 -11.28 15.61 -2.96
C SER A 26 -10.26 14.69 -2.31
N HIS A 27 -9.37 15.27 -1.50
CA HIS A 27 -8.50 14.50 -0.61
C HIS A 27 -8.25 15.29 0.67
N TRP A 28 -7.95 14.57 1.75
CA TRP A 28 -7.64 15.15 3.04
C TRP A 28 -6.57 14.32 3.75
N ARG A 29 -5.63 15.00 4.42
CA ARG A 29 -4.59 14.38 5.21
C ARG A 29 -4.76 14.77 6.67
N SER A 30 -4.70 13.78 7.54
CA SER A 30 -4.69 13.94 8.99
C SER A 30 -3.45 13.28 9.55
N GLY A 31 -3.04 13.61 10.78
CA GLY A 31 -1.83 13.02 11.40
C GLY A 31 -1.80 11.48 11.47
N PHE A 32 -2.91 10.81 11.16
CA PHE A 32 -3.03 9.35 11.15
C PHE A 32 -3.47 8.74 9.81
N CYS A 33 -3.89 9.51 8.80
CA CYS A 33 -4.41 8.94 7.55
C CYS A 33 -4.32 9.87 6.34
N LEU A 34 -4.47 9.26 5.16
CA LEU A 34 -4.90 9.92 3.93
C LEU A 34 -6.30 9.43 3.59
N TYR A 35 -7.22 10.38 3.41
CA TYR A 35 -8.52 10.18 2.81
C TYR A 35 -8.51 10.69 1.36
N VAL A 36 -9.07 9.92 0.44
CA VAL A 36 -9.34 10.33 -0.94
C VAL A 36 -10.79 10.02 -1.29
N GLU A 37 -11.42 10.93 -2.03
CA GLU A 37 -12.71 10.70 -2.69
C GLU A 37 -12.46 10.67 -4.19
N GLY A 38 -12.72 9.55 -4.85
CA GLY A 38 -12.56 9.42 -6.29
C GLY A 38 -13.71 10.00 -7.09
N LYS A 39 -13.46 10.33 -8.36
CA LYS A 39 -14.54 10.57 -9.32
C LYS A 39 -15.19 9.23 -9.69
N PRO A 40 -16.49 9.20 -10.01
CA PRO A 40 -17.13 7.98 -10.49
C PRO A 40 -16.45 7.46 -11.76
N ASP A 41 -16.38 6.14 -11.90
CA ASP A 41 -15.77 5.45 -13.05
C ASP A 41 -14.30 5.86 -13.29
N SER A 42 -13.50 5.89 -12.23
CA SER A 42 -12.09 6.27 -12.29
C SER A 42 -11.17 5.32 -11.53
N LEU A 43 -9.89 5.39 -11.87
CA LEU A 43 -8.80 4.66 -11.25
C LEU A 43 -7.77 5.65 -10.71
N ASN A 44 -7.00 5.22 -9.71
CA ASN A 44 -5.88 6.00 -9.20
C ASN A 44 -4.86 5.09 -8.51
N TRP A 45 -3.71 5.63 -8.14
CA TRP A 45 -2.71 4.95 -7.34
C TRP A 45 -2.30 5.80 -6.14
N LEU A 46 -2.00 5.12 -5.03
CA LEU A 46 -1.33 5.71 -3.88
C LEU A 46 0.03 5.06 -3.69
N HIS A 47 1.08 5.84 -3.44
CA HIS A 47 2.44 5.34 -3.29
C HIS A 47 3.01 5.62 -1.90
N ALA A 48 3.48 4.58 -1.24
CA ALA A 48 4.18 4.65 0.03
C ALA A 48 5.68 4.36 -0.18
N SER A 49 6.53 5.31 0.17
CA SER A 49 7.98 5.11 0.25
C SER A 49 8.31 4.48 1.60
N ILE A 50 8.54 3.17 1.64
CA ILE A 50 8.80 2.46 2.89
C ILE A 50 10.26 2.67 3.32
N PRO A 51 10.53 3.18 4.54
CA PRO A 51 11.89 3.25 5.05
C PRO A 51 12.49 1.85 5.01
N THR A 52 13.51 1.68 4.16
CA THR A 52 14.09 0.38 3.89
C THR A 52 15.33 0.23 4.75
N PRO A 53 15.39 -0.77 5.65
CA PRO A 53 16.54 -0.96 6.50
C PRO A 53 17.77 -1.25 5.62
N GLY A 54 18.82 -0.46 5.78
CA GLY A 54 20.10 -0.76 5.13
C GLY A 54 20.60 -2.16 5.52
N SER A 55 21.33 -2.80 4.62
CA SER A 55 21.95 -4.10 4.87
C SER A 55 23.04 -3.96 5.94
N ALA A 56 22.72 -4.34 7.18
CA ALA A 56 23.73 -4.49 8.22
C ALA A 56 24.41 -5.88 8.05
N GLY A 57 25.32 -5.99 7.08
CA GLY A 57 26.12 -7.20 6.80
C GLY A 57 25.90 -7.84 5.42
N ASP A 58 26.50 -9.02 5.22
CA ASP A 58 26.61 -9.73 3.92
C ASP A 58 25.35 -10.50 3.46
N ARG A 59 24.18 -10.26 4.07
CA ARG A 59 22.94 -10.96 3.65
C ARG A 59 21.97 -9.98 2.98
N PRO A 60 21.52 -10.26 1.74
CA PRO A 60 20.48 -9.46 1.12
C PRO A 60 19.22 -9.54 1.98
N ARG A 61 18.64 -8.38 2.30
CA ARG A 61 17.34 -8.30 2.95
C ARG A 61 16.28 -8.80 1.97
N ARG A 62 15.24 -9.45 2.47
CA ARG A 62 14.11 -9.89 1.65
C ARG A 62 12.81 -9.33 2.23
N ILE A 63 11.82 -9.13 1.38
CA ILE A 63 10.48 -8.74 1.83
C ILE A 63 9.61 -9.99 2.00
N GLY A 64 9.05 -10.18 3.20
CA GLY A 64 8.17 -11.30 3.52
C GLY A 64 6.70 -11.00 3.24
N ALA A 65 6.26 -9.77 3.54
CA ALA A 65 4.87 -9.39 3.40
C ALA A 65 4.66 -7.88 3.29
N VAL A 66 3.52 -7.52 2.71
CA VAL A 66 2.95 -6.16 2.71
C VAL A 66 1.75 -6.12 3.65
N MET A 67 1.63 -5.03 4.40
CA MET A 67 0.47 -4.78 5.26
C MET A 67 -0.20 -3.46 4.91
N ILE A 68 -1.53 -3.43 5.01
CA ILE A 68 -2.34 -2.24 4.79
C ILE A 68 -3.33 -2.13 5.94
N THR A 69 -3.57 -0.91 6.40
CA THR A 69 -4.68 -0.63 7.31
C THR A 69 -5.49 0.58 6.86
N GLY A 70 -6.81 0.47 6.94
CA GLY A 70 -7.72 1.49 6.44
C GLY A 70 -9.16 1.01 6.34
N CYS A 71 -9.96 1.76 5.59
CA CYS A 71 -11.34 1.42 5.25
C CYS A 71 -11.77 2.11 3.95
N THR A 72 -12.87 1.64 3.38
CA THR A 72 -13.57 2.32 2.28
C THR A 72 -14.98 2.69 2.74
N MET A 73 -15.50 3.79 2.22
CA MET A 73 -16.81 4.34 2.62
C MET A 73 -17.97 3.59 1.97
N SER A 74 -17.70 2.78 0.95
CA SER A 74 -18.64 1.86 0.34
C SER A 74 -17.90 0.72 -0.37
N ASN A 75 -18.66 -0.27 -0.86
CA ASN A 75 -18.13 -1.32 -1.73
C ASN A 75 -17.91 -0.87 -3.19
N ASP A 76 -18.28 0.37 -3.54
CA ASP A 76 -18.01 0.98 -4.84
C ASP A 76 -16.66 1.72 -4.87
N ALA A 77 -15.96 1.78 -3.74
CA ALA A 77 -14.57 2.20 -3.64
C ALA A 77 -13.75 1.03 -3.12
N ILE A 78 -12.72 0.64 -3.86
CA ILE A 78 -11.91 -0.53 -3.52
C ILE A 78 -10.41 -0.26 -3.64
N VAL A 79 -9.63 -0.91 -2.77
CA VAL A 79 -8.22 -1.15 -3.03
C VAL A 79 -8.14 -2.42 -3.88
N ARG A 80 -7.81 -2.26 -5.15
CA ARG A 80 -7.86 -3.30 -6.19
C ARG A 80 -6.59 -4.12 -6.23
N ASP A 81 -5.43 -3.46 -6.22
CA ASP A 81 -4.11 -4.07 -6.37
C ASP A 81 -3.10 -3.54 -5.35
N ILE A 82 -2.05 -4.32 -5.14
CA ILE A 82 -0.87 -3.94 -4.37
C ILE A 82 0.38 -4.30 -5.16
N HIS A 83 1.20 -3.31 -5.52
CA HIS A 83 2.47 -3.54 -6.23
C HIS A 83 3.64 -3.15 -5.33
N VAL A 84 4.71 -3.94 -5.40
CA VAL A 84 5.95 -3.74 -4.64
C VAL A 84 7.10 -3.50 -5.61
N TYR A 85 7.82 -2.42 -5.36
CA TYR A 85 8.98 -1.99 -6.13
C TYR A 85 10.22 -1.99 -5.26
N ASP A 86 11.35 -2.34 -5.86
CA ASP A 86 12.69 -2.05 -5.35
C ASP A 86 13.37 -1.13 -6.35
N GLY A 87 13.53 0.15 -5.96
CA GLY A 87 13.94 1.19 -6.89
C GLY A 87 12.91 1.36 -8.01
N ASP A 88 13.35 1.20 -9.26
CA ASP A 88 12.53 1.30 -10.47
C ASP A 88 11.98 -0.06 -10.96
N ILE A 89 12.29 -1.16 -10.27
CA ILE A 89 11.89 -2.51 -10.68
C ILE A 89 10.72 -2.99 -9.83
N LYS A 90 9.64 -3.45 -10.48
CA LYS A 90 8.55 -4.16 -9.78
C LYS A 90 9.01 -5.57 -9.42
N ILE A 91 9.05 -5.87 -8.12
CA ILE A 91 9.52 -7.15 -7.56
C ILE A 91 8.40 -8.02 -6.98
N GLY A 92 7.18 -7.50 -6.89
CA GLY A 92 6.02 -8.28 -6.47
C GLY A 92 4.71 -7.58 -6.81
N ASP A 93 3.66 -8.37 -6.99
CA ASP A 93 2.30 -7.86 -7.12
C ASP A 93 1.28 -8.83 -6.49
N ILE A 94 0.22 -8.22 -5.96
CA ILE A 94 -0.94 -8.90 -5.40
C ILE A 94 -2.15 -8.20 -6.02
N ASN A 95 -2.60 -8.72 -7.16
CA ASN A 95 -3.70 -8.13 -7.92
C ASN A 95 -5.04 -8.71 -7.47
N ASP A 96 -6.12 -8.01 -7.83
CA ASP A 96 -7.50 -8.46 -7.62
C ASP A 96 -7.87 -8.75 -6.15
N VAL A 97 -7.23 -8.03 -5.20
CA VAL A 97 -7.54 -8.17 -3.77
C VAL A 97 -8.89 -7.55 -3.42
N ASN A 98 -9.33 -6.54 -4.18
CA ASN A 98 -10.65 -5.92 -4.15
C ASN A 98 -11.18 -5.65 -2.71
N LEU A 99 -10.34 -5.05 -1.88
CA LEU A 99 -10.64 -4.76 -0.48
C LEU A 99 -11.62 -3.60 -0.37
N SER A 100 -12.66 -3.76 0.46
CA SER A 100 -13.67 -2.74 0.72
C SER A 100 -14.29 -2.87 2.12
N GLY A 101 -15.00 -1.84 2.56
CA GLY A 101 -15.61 -1.77 3.89
C GLY A 101 -14.57 -1.51 4.98
N ASP A 102 -14.73 -2.18 6.12
CA ASP A 102 -13.72 -2.17 7.19
C ASP A 102 -12.59 -3.14 6.84
N ILE A 103 -11.49 -2.60 6.30
CA ILE A 103 -10.31 -3.40 5.94
C ILE A 103 -9.53 -3.78 7.21
N GLY A 104 -9.63 -3.01 8.30
CA GLY A 104 -8.86 -3.25 9.52
C GLY A 104 -7.35 -3.21 9.23
N MET A 105 -6.61 -4.24 9.63
CA MET A 105 -5.23 -4.49 9.20
C MET A 105 -5.18 -5.83 8.46
N VAL A 106 -4.72 -5.81 7.22
CA VAL A 106 -4.49 -7.00 6.39
C VAL A 106 -3.01 -7.19 6.12
N ARG A 107 -2.59 -8.44 5.95
CA ARG A 107 -1.21 -8.84 5.64
C ARG A 107 -1.21 -9.80 4.45
N PHE A 108 -0.43 -9.48 3.42
CA PHE A 108 -0.25 -10.29 2.22
C PHE A 108 1.19 -10.77 2.13
N THR A 109 1.40 -12.08 2.10
CA THR A 109 2.73 -12.70 1.98
C THR A 109 3.21 -12.68 0.53
N LEU A 110 4.48 -12.36 0.31
CA LEU A 110 5.16 -12.51 -0.99
C LEU A 110 5.94 -13.83 -1.00
N LEU A 111 5.43 -14.87 -1.65
CA LEU A 111 5.91 -16.25 -1.46
C LEU A 111 7.37 -16.49 -1.88
N ASP A 112 7.87 -15.71 -2.82
CA ASP A 112 9.24 -15.78 -3.34
C ASP A 112 10.25 -15.01 -2.50
N HIS A 113 9.79 -14.23 -1.51
CA HIS A 113 10.59 -13.37 -0.65
C HIS A 113 11.67 -12.61 -1.44
N PRO A 114 11.30 -11.71 -2.36
CA PRO A 114 12.24 -11.10 -3.28
C PRO A 114 13.32 -10.31 -2.53
N GLU A 115 14.53 -10.33 -3.08
CA GLU A 115 15.66 -9.58 -2.52
C GLU A 115 15.46 -8.08 -2.68
N VAL A 116 15.97 -7.34 -1.69
CA VAL A 116 15.92 -5.89 -1.63
C VAL A 116 17.34 -5.36 -1.76
N HIS A 117 17.56 -4.58 -2.81
CA HIS A 117 18.85 -4.00 -3.16
C HIS A 117 18.90 -2.50 -2.88
N THR A 118 17.77 -1.81 -2.96
CA THR A 118 17.71 -0.35 -2.82
C THR A 118 16.63 0.10 -1.84
N ALA A 119 15.54 0.68 -2.32
CA ALA A 119 14.47 1.26 -1.53
C ALA A 119 13.11 0.69 -1.96
N ILE A 120 12.33 0.24 -0.98
CA ILE A 120 11.00 -0.32 -1.17
C ILE A 120 9.96 0.78 -1.38
N GLY A 121 9.26 0.67 -2.51
CA GLY A 121 8.02 1.37 -2.78
C GLY A 121 6.84 0.41 -2.76
N ILE A 122 5.73 0.79 -2.12
CA ILE A 122 4.47 0.04 -2.19
C ILE A 122 3.41 0.94 -2.82
N SER A 123 2.78 0.43 -3.87
CA SER A 123 1.71 1.15 -4.58
C SER A 123 0.38 0.43 -4.39
N LEU A 124 -0.67 1.19 -4.06
CA LEU A 124 -2.03 0.70 -3.90
C LEU A 124 -2.87 1.17 -5.08
N GLY A 125 -3.35 0.24 -5.89
CA GLY A 125 -4.26 0.54 -7.00
C GLY A 125 -5.67 0.73 -6.47
N LEU A 126 -6.28 1.86 -6.75
CA LEU A 126 -7.65 2.20 -6.35
C LEU A 126 -8.59 2.08 -7.53
N SER A 127 -9.84 1.73 -7.26
CA SER A 127 -10.94 1.84 -8.21
C SER A 127 -12.15 2.48 -7.54
N PHE A 128 -12.76 3.41 -8.26
CA PHE A 128 -13.96 4.13 -7.86
C PHE A 128 -15.03 3.84 -8.91
N GLY A 129 -16.04 3.07 -8.53
CA GLY A 129 -17.08 2.59 -9.42
C GLY A 129 -18.05 3.67 -9.88
N ALA A 130 -19.07 3.26 -10.62
CA ALA A 130 -20.06 4.15 -11.22
C ALA A 130 -21.36 4.26 -10.41
N ALA A 131 -21.49 3.51 -9.31
CA ALA A 131 -22.71 3.53 -8.51
C ALA A 131 -22.85 4.89 -7.80
N PRO A 132 -24.08 5.34 -7.50
CA PRO A 132 -24.32 6.55 -6.71
C PRO A 132 -24.08 6.26 -5.21
N LEU A 133 -22.90 5.74 -4.89
CA LEU A 133 -22.41 5.42 -3.55
C LEU A 133 -21.16 6.26 -3.23
N PRO A 134 -20.79 6.43 -1.96
CA PRO A 134 -19.55 7.13 -1.60
C PRO A 134 -18.31 6.48 -2.22
N HIS A 135 -17.41 7.28 -2.79
CA HIS A 135 -16.17 6.85 -3.42
C HIS A 135 -14.95 7.10 -2.52
N GLY A 136 -15.18 7.12 -1.21
CA GLY A 136 -14.17 7.44 -0.21
C GLY A 136 -13.29 6.25 0.15
N ILE A 137 -11.98 6.47 0.23
CA ILE A 137 -10.99 5.51 0.75
C ILE A 137 -10.12 6.22 1.78
N SER A 138 -9.99 5.63 2.97
CA SER A 138 -9.10 6.11 4.03
C SER A 138 -8.02 5.08 4.30
N ILE A 139 -6.76 5.43 4.03
CA ILE A 139 -5.61 4.60 4.39
C ILE A 139 -4.97 5.18 5.65
N THR A 140 -4.83 4.36 6.67
CA THR A 140 -4.21 4.72 7.95
C THR A 140 -2.70 4.46 7.93
N ALA A 141 -2.26 3.35 7.33
CA ALA A 141 -0.85 3.03 7.18
C ALA A 141 -0.62 1.93 6.14
N VAL A 142 0.61 1.91 5.62
CA VAL A 142 1.15 0.84 4.77
C VAL A 142 2.47 0.39 5.38
N GLY A 143 2.73 -0.92 5.36
CA GLY A 143 3.95 -1.47 5.92
C GLY A 143 4.57 -2.57 5.06
N ALA A 144 5.87 -2.77 5.25
CA ALA A 144 6.63 -3.89 4.70
C ALA A 144 7.28 -4.68 5.84
N GLU A 145 7.16 -6.00 5.79
CA GLU A 145 7.84 -6.94 6.68
C GLU A 145 9.09 -7.45 5.97
N PHE A 146 10.24 -7.33 6.63
CA PHE A 146 11.52 -7.82 6.14
C PHE A 146 11.92 -9.10 6.89
N VAL A 147 12.42 -10.07 6.12
CA VAL A 147 12.85 -11.42 6.56
C VAL A 147 14.32 -11.66 6.26
#